data_AF-A0A968HQZ8-F1
#
_entry.id   AF-A0A968HQZ8-F1
#
_cell.length_a   1.000
_cell.length_b   1.000
_cell.length_c   1.000
_cell.angle_alpha   90.00
_cell.angle_beta   90.00
_cell.angle_gamma   90.00
#
_symmetry.space_group_name_H-M   'P 1'
#
loop_
_entity.id
_entity.type
_entity.pdbx_description
1 polymer ?
#
loop_
_entity_poly.entity_id
_entity_poly.type
_entity_poly.pdbx_seq_one_letter_code
_entity_poly.pdbx_strand_id
1 'polypeptide(L)'
;MIEYTQGNARLRVFLAGGLCFAVAAWTRPYLAVILLAAVVVSMVSARASRLPSAAAVVVVAVVGGKIAGLDDLLSTETLETIDQARKGLAYGGSAYGEIADTTTVSGALAYFPEGLARFLFAPFPWEIDSWLQVMALPESLLFLFLSYQALRGSVADGLRRVWVLMSFFMCIAGSYALASGNEGTSFRHRAQVTGFVIIVASAYQTRRKGIWAGP
;
A
#
# COMPACT_ATOMS: atom_id res chain seq x y z
N MET A 1 -13.99 21.41 32.14
CA MET A 1 -14.84 20.22 31.84
C MET A 1 -14.68 19.70 30.41
N ILE A 2 -14.28 20.51 29.42
CA ILE A 2 -14.09 20.11 28.01
C ILE A 2 -12.76 19.35 27.77
N GLU A 3 -11.70 19.63 28.56
CA GLU A 3 -10.40 18.92 28.42
C GLU A 3 -10.44 17.46 28.95
N TYR A 4 -11.28 17.17 29.96
CA TYR A 4 -11.37 15.83 30.55
C TYR A 4 -12.04 14.82 29.58
N THR A 5 -13.01 15.28 28.79
CA THR A 5 -13.69 14.47 27.75
C THR A 5 -12.78 14.20 26.55
N GLN A 6 -11.90 15.14 26.18
CA GLN A 6 -10.92 14.97 25.10
C GLN A 6 -9.85 13.92 25.44
N GLY A 7 -9.39 13.87 26.70
CA GLY A 7 -8.40 12.88 27.16
C GLY A 7 -8.90 11.44 27.08
N ASN A 8 -10.13 11.19 27.56
CA ASN A 8 -10.75 9.86 27.51
C ASN A 8 -11.08 9.40 26.09
N ALA A 9 -11.48 10.31 25.21
CA ALA A 9 -11.72 9.97 23.80
C ALA A 9 -10.42 9.52 23.11
N ARG A 10 -9.30 10.22 23.33
CA ARG A 10 -8.00 9.85 22.78
C ARG A 10 -7.53 8.49 23.31
N LEU A 11 -7.64 8.26 24.62
CA LEU A 11 -7.27 6.98 25.22
C LEU A 11 -8.07 5.81 24.65
N ARG A 12 -9.38 5.96 24.47
CA ARG A 12 -10.23 4.94 23.85
C ARG A 12 -9.85 4.65 22.41
N VAL A 13 -9.52 5.67 21.63
CA VAL A 13 -9.04 5.51 20.24
C VAL A 13 -7.69 4.77 20.20
N PHE A 14 -6.77 5.11 21.11
CA PHE A 14 -5.48 4.41 21.22
C PHE A 14 -5.65 2.94 21.62
N LEU A 15 -6.50 2.66 22.61
CA LEU A 15 -6.78 1.29 23.05
C LEU A 15 -7.47 0.47 21.96
N ALA A 16 -8.46 1.05 21.26
CA ALA A 16 -9.12 0.41 20.14
C ALA A 16 -8.13 0.15 18.98
N GLY A 17 -7.28 1.12 18.64
CA GLY A 17 -6.24 0.96 17.63
C GLY A 17 -5.23 -0.13 17.99
N GLY A 18 -4.78 -0.17 19.26
CA GLY A 18 -3.90 -1.21 19.77
C GLY A 18 -4.52 -2.60 19.73
N LEU A 19 -5.81 -2.71 20.07
CA LEU A 19 -6.57 -3.96 19.98
C LEU A 19 -6.72 -4.43 18.53
N CYS A 20 -7.08 -3.54 17.60
CA CYS A 20 -7.16 -3.86 16.17
C CYS A 20 -5.81 -4.33 15.62
N PHE A 21 -4.72 -3.68 16.04
CA PHE A 21 -3.37 -4.09 15.67
C PHE A 21 -3.01 -5.48 16.22
N ALA A 22 -3.30 -5.76 17.49
CA ALA A 22 -3.06 -7.07 18.09
C ALA A 22 -3.86 -8.19 17.40
N VAL A 23 -5.13 -7.93 17.06
CA VAL A 23 -5.97 -8.87 16.29
C VAL A 23 -5.42 -9.09 14.88
N ALA A 24 -4.96 -8.03 14.21
CA ALA A 24 -4.33 -8.14 12.89
C ALA A 24 -3.03 -8.95 12.97
N ALA A 25 -2.17 -8.70 13.96
CA ALA A 25 -0.93 -9.44 14.18
C ALA A 25 -1.18 -10.92 14.48
N TRP A 26 -2.22 -11.22 15.26
CA TRP A 26 -2.60 -12.59 15.59
C TRP A 26 -3.15 -13.36 14.38
N THR A 27 -4.03 -12.73 13.60
CA THR A 27 -4.71 -13.42 12.49
C THR A 27 -3.87 -13.45 11.22
N ARG A 28 -3.10 -12.39 10.97
CA ARG A 28 -2.37 -12.13 9.72
C ARG A 28 -1.05 -11.40 10.05
N PRO A 29 -0.03 -12.10 10.54
CA PRO A 29 1.22 -11.48 11.01
C PRO A 29 1.88 -10.59 9.94
N TYR A 30 1.77 -10.95 8.66
CA TYR A 30 2.25 -10.12 7.54
C TYR A 30 1.54 -8.76 7.43
N LEU A 31 0.24 -8.66 7.74
CA LEU A 31 -0.49 -7.39 7.74
C LEU A 31 -0.02 -6.48 8.86
N ALA A 32 0.37 -7.03 10.01
CA ALA A 32 0.93 -6.24 11.11
C ALA A 32 2.28 -5.61 10.74
N VAL A 33 3.14 -6.35 10.03
CA VAL A 33 4.40 -5.80 9.50
C VAL A 33 4.14 -4.67 8.50
N ILE A 34 3.20 -4.88 7.57
CA ILE A 34 2.80 -3.85 6.57
C ILE A 34 2.20 -2.61 7.28
N LEU A 35 1.34 -2.81 8.28
CA LEU A 35 0.76 -1.73 9.08
C LEU A 35 1.83 -0.94 9.86
N LEU A 36 2.77 -1.63 10.50
CA LEU A 36 3.89 -0.99 11.20
C LEU A 36 4.74 -0.17 10.23
N ALA A 37 5.12 -0.75 9.09
CA ALA A 37 5.87 -0.06 8.05
C ALA A 37 5.13 1.20 7.58
N ALA A 38 3.82 1.10 7.32
CA ALA A 38 2.98 2.23 6.91
C ALA A 38 2.91 3.35 7.96
N VAL A 39 2.75 3.01 9.24
CA VAL A 39 2.75 3.98 10.34
C VAL A 39 4.11 4.67 10.43
N VAL A 40 5.19 3.90 10.35
CA VAL A 40 6.57 4.42 10.39
C VAL A 40 6.81 5.39 9.24
N VAL A 41 6.53 4.99 7.99
CA VAL A 41 6.68 5.83 6.78
C VAL A 41 5.85 7.11 6.90
N SER A 42 4.61 7.00 7.37
CA SER A 42 3.75 8.16 7.60
C SER A 42 4.27 9.10 8.67
N MET A 43 4.83 8.58 9.77
CA MET A 43 5.40 9.42 10.81
C MET A 43 6.62 10.19 10.28
N VAL A 44 7.38 9.62 9.34
CA VAL A 44 8.50 10.31 8.66
C VAL A 44 7.99 11.43 7.80
N SER A 45 7.07 11.14 6.88
CA SER A 45 6.57 12.13 5.94
C SER A 45 5.83 13.26 6.66
N ALA A 46 5.18 12.93 7.78
CA ALA A 46 4.57 13.89 8.69
C ALA A 46 5.58 14.76 9.48
N ARG A 47 6.88 14.41 9.52
CA ARG A 47 7.96 15.14 10.19
C ARG A 47 9.12 15.56 9.28
N ALA A 48 9.06 15.26 7.99
CA ALA A 48 10.10 15.47 6.99
C ALA A 48 10.27 16.95 6.57
N SER A 49 10.34 17.88 7.53
CA SER A 49 10.86 19.24 7.28
C SER A 49 12.34 19.38 7.63
N ARG A 50 13.01 18.35 8.18
CA ARG A 50 14.44 18.36 8.51
C ARG A 50 15.07 16.97 8.29
N LEU A 51 16.17 16.90 7.52
CA LEU A 51 16.99 15.71 7.24
C LEU A 51 17.26 14.74 8.43
N PRO A 52 17.48 15.18 9.70
CA PRO A 52 17.71 14.26 10.82
C PRO A 52 16.52 13.36 11.20
N SER A 53 15.28 13.66 10.78
CA SER A 53 14.13 12.79 11.07
C SER A 53 14.02 11.59 10.13
N ALA A 54 14.61 11.64 8.94
CA ALA A 54 14.65 10.52 8.01
C ALA A 54 15.61 9.42 8.47
N ALA A 55 16.81 9.81 8.97
CA ALA A 55 17.81 8.87 9.49
C ALA A 55 17.30 8.11 10.72
N ALA A 56 16.66 8.80 11.66
CA ALA A 56 16.05 8.17 12.84
C ALA A 56 14.98 7.14 12.47
N VAL A 57 14.28 7.34 11.34
CA VAL A 57 13.25 6.42 10.91
C VAL A 57 13.80 5.25 10.11
N VAL A 58 14.80 5.45 9.25
CA VAL A 58 15.52 4.31 8.67
C VAL A 58 16.05 3.41 9.79
N VAL A 59 16.58 4.00 10.87
CA VAL A 59 17.00 3.24 12.04
C VAL A 59 15.82 2.53 12.73
N VAL A 60 14.68 3.19 12.96
CA VAL A 60 13.49 2.54 13.56
C VAL A 60 12.89 1.45 12.67
N ALA A 61 12.91 1.64 11.34
CA ALA A 61 12.42 0.66 10.36
C ALA A 61 13.37 -0.53 10.25
N VAL A 62 14.68 -0.31 10.29
CA VAL A 62 15.70 -1.38 10.29
C VAL A 62 15.68 -2.14 11.61
N VAL A 63 15.63 -1.44 12.74
CA VAL A 63 15.59 -2.06 14.08
C VAL A 63 14.24 -2.78 14.30
N GLY A 64 13.12 -2.15 13.93
CA GLY A 64 11.80 -2.76 13.97
C GLY A 64 11.66 -3.93 13.00
N GLY A 65 12.27 -3.84 11.82
CA GLY A 65 12.36 -4.93 10.85
C GLY A 65 13.12 -6.12 11.44
N LYS A 66 14.29 -5.90 12.04
CA LYS A 66 15.05 -6.97 12.71
C LYS A 66 14.28 -7.61 13.86
N ILE A 67 13.59 -6.81 14.67
CA ILE A 67 12.74 -7.32 15.77
C ILE A 67 11.53 -8.11 15.23
N ALA A 68 11.02 -7.75 14.06
CA ALA A 68 9.89 -8.40 13.41
C ALA A 68 10.28 -9.57 12.48
N GLY A 69 11.56 -9.97 12.40
CA GLY A 69 12.02 -11.06 11.54
C GLY A 69 12.09 -10.71 10.05
N LEU A 70 12.32 -9.44 9.70
CA LEU A 70 12.44 -9.00 8.30
C LEU A 70 13.64 -9.67 7.58
N ASP A 71 14.63 -10.12 8.35
CA ASP A 71 15.76 -10.90 7.83
C ASP A 71 15.29 -12.25 7.25
N ASP A 72 14.29 -12.89 7.87
CA ASP A 72 13.66 -14.11 7.33
C ASP A 72 12.84 -13.81 6.07
N LEU A 73 12.29 -12.59 5.93
CA LEU A 73 11.56 -12.18 4.71
C LEU A 73 12.47 -11.96 3.51
N LEU A 74 13.73 -11.58 3.73
CA LEU A 74 14.74 -11.41 2.70
C LEU A 74 15.58 -12.68 2.49
N SER A 75 15.27 -13.77 3.22
CA SER A 75 15.92 -15.06 3.02
C SER A 75 15.59 -15.62 1.63
N THR A 76 16.54 -16.35 1.07
CA THR A 76 16.35 -17.01 -0.23
C THR A 76 15.15 -17.95 -0.21
N GLU A 77 14.90 -18.67 0.89
CA GLU A 77 13.75 -19.56 1.02
C GLU A 77 12.41 -18.81 0.91
N THR A 78 12.29 -17.64 1.57
CA THR A 78 11.09 -16.81 1.47
C THR A 78 10.93 -16.23 0.06
N LEU A 79 12.02 -15.77 -0.56
CA LEU A 79 11.99 -15.24 -1.93
C LEU A 79 11.62 -16.31 -2.97
N GLU A 80 12.14 -17.53 -2.81
CA GLU A 80 11.73 -18.69 -3.60
C GLU A 80 10.25 -19.01 -3.41
N THR A 81 9.75 -18.95 -2.17
CA THR A 81 8.34 -19.17 -1.87
C THR A 81 7.46 -18.10 -2.55
N ILE A 82 7.88 -16.83 -2.53
CA ILE A 82 7.17 -15.73 -3.21
C ILE A 82 7.21 -15.92 -4.72
N ASP A 83 8.35 -16.29 -5.30
CA ASP A 83 8.48 -16.55 -6.74
C ASP A 83 7.63 -17.75 -7.18
N GLN A 84 7.62 -18.83 -6.41
CA GLN A 84 6.76 -19.99 -6.66
C GLN A 84 5.27 -19.63 -6.57
N ALA A 85 4.86 -18.85 -5.57
CA ALA A 85 3.49 -18.37 -5.44
C ALA A 85 3.09 -17.48 -6.64
N ARG A 86 3.99 -16.58 -7.05
CA ARG A 86 3.79 -15.70 -8.20
C ARG A 86 3.65 -16.49 -9.51
N LYS A 87 4.54 -17.45 -9.77
CA LYS A 87 4.46 -18.36 -10.92
C LYS A 87 3.20 -19.22 -10.89
N GLY A 88 2.78 -19.69 -9.71
CA GLY A 88 1.51 -20.40 -9.53
C GLY A 88 0.27 -19.55 -9.81
N LEU A 89 0.38 -18.22 -9.70
CA LEU A 89 -0.66 -17.26 -10.08
C LEU A 89 -0.55 -16.80 -11.54
N ALA A 90 0.60 -17.01 -12.20
CA ALA A 90 0.83 -16.67 -13.59
C ALA A 90 0.30 -17.77 -14.52
N TYR A 91 -1.02 -17.83 -14.67
CA TYR A 91 -1.68 -18.75 -15.61
C TYR A 91 -2.84 -18.06 -16.34
N GLY A 92 -3.21 -18.58 -17.50
CA GLY A 92 -4.32 -18.06 -18.33
C GLY A 92 -3.92 -16.91 -19.26
N GLY A 93 -4.88 -16.41 -20.04
CA GLY A 93 -4.64 -15.41 -21.10
C GLY A 93 -4.26 -13.99 -20.64
N SER A 94 -4.08 -13.78 -19.32
CA SER A 94 -3.65 -12.52 -18.73
C SER A 94 -2.52 -12.70 -17.71
N ALA A 95 -1.74 -13.77 -17.88
CA ALA A 95 -0.53 -14.02 -17.11
C ALA A 95 0.60 -13.06 -17.53
N TYR A 96 1.48 -12.71 -16.60
CA TYR A 96 2.63 -11.86 -16.87
C TYR A 96 3.82 -12.18 -15.96
N GLY A 97 5.01 -11.72 -16.37
CA GLY A 97 6.22 -11.77 -15.56
C GLY A 97 6.82 -13.17 -15.38
N GLU A 98 6.33 -14.21 -16.06
CA GLU A 98 6.83 -15.60 -15.90
C GLU A 98 8.36 -15.74 -16.04
N ILE A 99 8.95 -14.92 -16.91
CA ILE A 99 10.39 -14.91 -17.23
C ILE A 99 11.22 -14.20 -16.16
N ALA A 100 10.62 -13.34 -15.33
CA ALA A 100 11.33 -12.64 -14.28
C ALA A 100 11.74 -13.61 -13.17
N ASP A 101 13.01 -13.53 -12.74
CA ASP A 101 13.52 -14.27 -11.59
C ASP A 101 13.52 -13.37 -10.36
N THR A 102 12.65 -13.68 -9.39
CA THR A 102 12.55 -12.94 -8.12
C THR A 102 13.04 -13.74 -6.91
N THR A 103 13.78 -14.83 -7.14
CA THR A 103 14.38 -15.65 -6.06
C THR A 103 15.53 -14.94 -5.34
N THR A 104 16.06 -13.87 -5.93
CA THR A 104 17.11 -13.02 -5.35
C THR A 104 16.57 -11.61 -5.05
N VAL A 105 17.12 -10.95 -4.03
CA VAL A 105 16.74 -9.56 -3.68
C VAL A 105 16.96 -8.62 -4.87
N SER A 106 18.06 -8.78 -5.60
CA SER A 106 18.34 -7.97 -6.81
C SER A 106 17.34 -8.23 -7.93
N GLY A 107 16.96 -9.49 -8.16
CA GLY A 107 15.93 -9.85 -9.14
C GLY A 107 14.56 -9.29 -8.79
N ALA A 108 14.15 -9.41 -7.51
CA ALA A 108 12.92 -8.83 -7.01
C ALA A 108 12.89 -7.30 -7.16
N LEU A 109 13.99 -6.60 -6.84
CA LEU A 109 14.10 -5.16 -7.02
C LEU A 109 14.08 -4.73 -8.50
N ALA A 110 14.67 -5.53 -9.39
CA ALA A 110 14.64 -5.27 -10.83
C ALA A 110 13.24 -5.44 -11.43
N TYR A 111 12.48 -6.44 -10.94
CA TYR A 111 11.10 -6.70 -11.37
C TYR A 111 10.08 -5.74 -10.75
N PHE A 112 10.37 -5.20 -9.56
CA PHE A 112 9.44 -4.37 -8.79
C PHE A 112 8.76 -3.24 -9.60
N PRO A 113 9.46 -2.44 -10.42
CA PRO A 113 8.82 -1.38 -11.20
C PRO A 113 7.79 -1.91 -12.19
N GLU A 114 8.10 -3.02 -12.86
CA GLU A 114 7.21 -3.67 -13.83
C GLU A 114 5.98 -4.27 -13.13
N GLY A 115 6.20 -5.03 -12.05
CA GLY A 115 5.13 -5.62 -11.25
C GLY A 115 4.21 -4.55 -10.65
N LEU A 116 4.77 -3.42 -10.19
CA LEU A 116 3.99 -2.31 -9.63
C LEU A 116 3.20 -1.60 -10.73
N ALA A 117 3.78 -1.39 -11.90
CA ALA A 117 3.07 -0.80 -13.03
C ALA A 117 1.90 -1.69 -13.46
N ARG A 118 2.13 -3.00 -13.62
CA ARG A 118 1.05 -3.94 -13.94
C ARG A 118 -0.01 -3.99 -12.84
N PHE A 119 0.38 -4.03 -11.57
CA PHE A 119 -0.57 -4.02 -10.46
C PHE A 119 -1.45 -2.77 -10.49
N LEU A 120 -0.87 -1.59 -10.68
CA LEU A 120 -1.60 -0.32 -10.63
C LEU A 120 -2.42 -0.03 -11.89
N PHE A 121 -1.85 -0.30 -13.08
CA PHE A 121 -2.36 0.22 -14.36
C PHE A 121 -3.00 -0.83 -15.27
N ALA A 122 -2.77 -2.14 -15.08
CA ALA A 122 -3.36 -3.17 -15.96
C ALA A 122 -4.89 -3.28 -15.79
N PRO A 123 -5.67 -3.84 -16.72
CA PRO A 123 -5.28 -4.12 -18.09
C PRO A 123 -4.98 -2.81 -18.81
N PHE A 124 -3.90 -2.78 -19.58
CA PHE A 124 -3.60 -1.62 -20.40
C PHE A 124 -4.55 -1.58 -21.60
N PRO A 125 -4.97 -0.40 -22.09
CA PRO A 125 -5.90 -0.30 -23.21
C PRO A 125 -5.46 -1.02 -24.49
N TRP A 126 -4.16 -1.27 -24.64
CA TRP A 126 -3.56 -1.97 -25.79
C TRP A 126 -3.30 -3.47 -25.54
N GLU A 127 -3.48 -3.97 -24.31
CA GLU A 127 -3.27 -5.38 -23.90
C GLU A 127 -4.62 -6.11 -23.68
N ILE A 128 -5.66 -5.70 -24.41
CA ILE A 128 -7.00 -6.27 -24.25
C ILE A 128 -7.19 -7.45 -25.20
N ASP A 129 -7.14 -8.64 -24.63
CA ASP A 129 -7.31 -9.91 -25.34
C ASP A 129 -8.65 -10.61 -25.01
N SER A 130 -9.42 -10.06 -24.06
CA SER A 130 -10.67 -10.67 -23.59
C SER A 130 -11.79 -9.68 -23.29
N TRP A 131 -13.04 -10.14 -23.43
CA TRP A 131 -14.22 -9.36 -23.08
C TRP A 131 -14.26 -8.96 -21.59
N LEU A 132 -13.72 -9.79 -20.71
CA LEU A 132 -13.62 -9.47 -19.28
C LEU A 132 -12.67 -8.29 -19.03
N GLN A 133 -11.54 -8.20 -19.74
CA GLN A 133 -10.65 -7.05 -19.65
C GLN A 133 -11.34 -5.76 -20.13
N VAL A 134 -12.17 -5.83 -21.19
CA VAL A 134 -12.98 -4.68 -21.64
C VAL A 134 -13.93 -4.20 -20.54
N MET A 135 -14.60 -5.11 -19.84
CA MET A 135 -15.49 -4.76 -18.73
C MET A 135 -14.73 -4.24 -17.49
N ALA A 136 -13.47 -4.63 -17.31
CA ALA A 136 -12.62 -4.18 -16.21
C ALA A 136 -11.94 -2.81 -16.46
N LEU A 137 -11.90 -2.35 -17.72
CA LEU A 137 -11.28 -1.08 -18.09
C LEU A 137 -11.92 0.14 -17.39
N PRO A 138 -13.25 0.32 -17.36
CA PRO A 138 -13.84 1.50 -16.72
C PRO A 138 -13.47 1.62 -15.24
N GLU A 139 -13.47 0.48 -14.53
CA GLU A 139 -13.06 0.43 -13.13
C GLU A 139 -11.57 0.79 -12.98
N SER A 140 -10.71 0.26 -13.84
CA SER A 140 -9.28 0.55 -13.82
C SER A 140 -8.99 2.03 -14.11
N LEU A 141 -9.66 2.62 -15.11
CA LEU A 141 -9.56 4.06 -15.42
C LEU A 141 -10.05 4.95 -14.27
N LEU A 142 -11.16 4.56 -13.62
CA LEU A 142 -11.66 5.26 -12.44
C LEU A 142 -10.66 5.17 -11.28
N PHE A 143 -10.09 4.00 -11.04
CA PHE A 143 -9.07 3.79 -10.02
C PHE A 143 -7.84 4.68 -10.28
N LEU A 144 -7.39 4.78 -11.53
CA LEU A 144 -6.27 5.66 -11.90
C LEU A 144 -6.59 7.13 -11.68
N PHE A 145 -7.79 7.57 -12.07
CA PHE A 145 -8.26 8.92 -11.81
C PHE A 145 -8.28 9.25 -10.31
N LEU A 146 -8.82 8.35 -9.48
CA LEU A 146 -8.86 8.52 -8.04
C LEU A 146 -7.46 8.49 -7.41
N SER A 147 -6.58 7.61 -7.88
CA SER A 147 -5.19 7.51 -7.43
C SER A 147 -4.42 8.79 -7.74
N TYR A 148 -4.63 9.37 -8.93
CA TYR A 148 -4.05 10.66 -9.30
C TYR A 148 -4.54 11.80 -8.40
N GLN A 149 -5.85 11.85 -8.11
CA GLN A 149 -6.43 12.85 -7.20
C GLN A 149 -5.89 12.69 -5.77
N ALA A 150 -5.76 11.45 -5.29
CA ALA A 150 -5.21 11.12 -3.98
C ALA A 150 -3.73 11.52 -3.86
N LEU A 151 -2.92 11.23 -4.88
CA LEU A 151 -1.51 11.63 -4.93
C LEU A 151 -1.38 13.16 -4.93
N ARG A 152 -2.15 13.84 -5.78
CA ARG A 152 -2.17 15.31 -5.84
C ARG A 152 -2.52 15.95 -4.51
N GLY A 153 -3.57 15.48 -3.85
CA GLY A 153 -3.96 16.02 -2.54
C GLY A 153 -2.90 15.77 -1.46
N SER A 154 -2.24 14.61 -1.50
CA SER A 154 -1.21 14.24 -0.54
C SER A 154 0.05 15.11 -0.66
N VAL A 155 0.45 15.44 -1.89
CA VAL A 155 1.69 16.17 -2.20
C VAL A 155 1.46 17.69 -2.24
N ALA A 156 0.45 18.17 -2.96
CA ALA A 156 0.26 19.61 -3.22
C ALA A 156 -0.43 20.34 -2.05
N ASP A 157 -1.41 19.71 -1.40
CA ASP A 157 -2.23 20.37 -0.37
C ASP A 157 -1.76 20.04 1.06
N GLY A 158 -0.62 19.35 1.18
CA GLY A 158 -0.01 19.01 2.47
C GLY A 158 -0.96 18.24 3.39
N LEU A 159 -1.79 17.35 2.83
CA LEU A 159 -2.71 16.47 3.57
C LEU A 159 -1.97 15.40 4.39
N ARG A 160 -1.05 15.83 5.27
CA ARG A 160 -0.20 15.00 6.15
C ARG A 160 -0.98 13.97 6.95
N ARG A 161 -2.23 14.27 7.30
CA ARG A 161 -3.14 13.35 8.02
C ARG A 161 -3.47 12.08 7.24
N VAL A 162 -3.31 12.09 5.93
CA VAL A 162 -3.69 10.98 5.04
C VAL A 162 -2.48 10.13 4.62
N TRP A 163 -1.27 10.52 5.02
CA TRP A 163 -0.05 9.81 4.66
C TRP A 163 0.03 8.41 5.27
N VAL A 164 -0.62 8.14 6.42
CA VAL A 164 -0.75 6.77 6.96
C VAL A 164 -1.45 5.88 5.96
N LEU A 165 -2.60 6.33 5.43
CA LEU A 165 -3.40 5.55 4.49
C LEU A 165 -2.70 5.37 3.15
N MET A 166 -2.01 6.41 2.66
CA MET A 166 -1.22 6.30 1.43
C MET A 166 0.01 5.40 1.60
N SER A 167 0.71 5.49 2.72
CA SER A 167 1.86 4.60 3.00
C SER A 167 1.38 3.15 3.11
N PHE A 168 0.25 2.92 3.77
CA PHE A 168 -0.36 1.59 3.87
C PHE A 168 -0.75 1.02 2.52
N PHE A 169 -1.42 1.83 1.70
CA PHE A 169 -1.72 1.49 0.32
C PHE A 169 -0.45 1.11 -0.47
N MET A 170 0.62 1.91 -0.37
CA MET A 170 1.87 1.67 -1.10
C MET A 170 2.59 0.41 -0.62
N CYS A 171 2.57 0.11 0.68
CA CYS A 171 3.13 -1.14 1.19
C CYS A 171 2.36 -2.36 0.67
N ILE A 172 1.02 -2.32 0.68
CA ILE A 172 0.20 -3.42 0.12
C ILE A 172 0.41 -3.55 -1.39
N ALA A 173 0.39 -2.43 -2.12
CA ALA A 173 0.62 -2.42 -3.56
C ALA A 173 2.00 -2.97 -3.91
N GLY A 174 3.03 -2.63 -3.13
CA GLY A 174 4.39 -3.17 -3.29
C GLY A 174 4.46 -4.68 -3.02
N SER A 175 3.76 -5.17 -1.99
CA SER A 175 3.69 -6.62 -1.74
C SER A 175 3.01 -7.36 -2.89
N TYR A 176 1.90 -6.84 -3.41
CA TYR A 176 1.20 -7.45 -4.55
C TYR A 176 1.93 -7.32 -5.88
N ALA A 177 2.73 -6.26 -6.07
CA ALA A 177 3.59 -6.09 -7.23
C ALA A 177 4.55 -7.27 -7.40
N LEU A 178 5.09 -7.80 -6.30
CA LEU A 178 6.00 -8.94 -6.30
C LEU A 178 5.26 -10.29 -6.29
N ALA A 179 4.11 -10.37 -5.63
CA ALA A 179 3.39 -11.63 -5.47
C ALA A 179 2.44 -11.96 -6.64
N SER A 180 1.98 -10.97 -7.40
CA SER A 180 0.98 -11.17 -8.45
C SER A 180 1.62 -11.49 -9.80
N GLY A 181 1.17 -12.57 -10.44
CA GLY A 181 1.56 -12.98 -11.79
C GLY A 181 0.43 -12.93 -12.82
N ASN A 182 -0.76 -12.43 -12.46
CA ASN A 182 -1.92 -12.39 -13.36
C ASN A 182 -2.74 -11.10 -13.16
N GLU A 183 -3.16 -10.49 -14.27
CA GLU A 183 -3.87 -9.21 -14.25
C GLU A 183 -5.22 -9.28 -13.52
N GLY A 184 -5.94 -10.39 -13.67
CA GLY A 184 -7.21 -10.65 -12.99
C GLY A 184 -7.02 -10.80 -11.48
N THR A 185 -5.91 -11.39 -11.02
CA THR A 185 -5.56 -11.44 -9.60
C THR A 185 -5.22 -10.03 -9.09
N SER A 186 -4.41 -9.28 -9.83
CA SER A 186 -4.09 -7.87 -9.53
C SER A 186 -5.34 -7.00 -9.48
N PHE A 187 -6.31 -7.22 -10.36
CA PHE A 187 -7.61 -6.55 -10.36
C PHE A 187 -8.40 -6.81 -9.06
N ARG A 188 -8.51 -8.06 -8.62
CA ARG A 188 -9.20 -8.40 -7.35
C ARG A 188 -8.50 -7.81 -6.13
N HIS A 189 -7.17 -7.84 -6.10
CA HIS A 189 -6.40 -7.23 -5.01
C HIS A 189 -6.52 -5.71 -4.99
N ARG A 190 -6.59 -5.05 -6.16
CA ARG A 190 -6.88 -3.62 -6.24
C ARG A 190 -8.26 -3.25 -5.70
N ALA A 191 -9.28 -4.04 -5.99
CA ALA A 191 -10.62 -3.80 -5.46
C ALA A 191 -10.62 -3.73 -3.91
N GLN A 192 -9.78 -4.52 -3.25
CA GLN A 192 -9.64 -4.50 -1.78
C GLN A 192 -9.02 -3.21 -1.25
N VAL A 193 -8.10 -2.59 -2.00
CA VAL A 193 -7.40 -1.37 -1.57
C VAL A 193 -8.02 -0.07 -2.11
N THR A 194 -8.95 -0.18 -3.07
CA THR A 194 -9.62 0.97 -3.69
C THR A 194 -10.36 1.85 -2.68
N GLY A 195 -10.92 1.25 -1.62
CA GLY A 195 -11.56 1.99 -0.54
C GLY A 195 -10.64 3.04 0.12
N PHE A 196 -9.37 2.72 0.31
CA PHE A 196 -8.39 3.67 0.85
C PHE A 196 -8.16 4.85 -0.10
N VAL A 197 -8.00 4.55 -1.40
CA VAL A 197 -7.81 5.58 -2.44
C VAL A 197 -9.01 6.53 -2.50
N ILE A 198 -10.23 6.01 -2.41
CA ILE A 198 -11.47 6.82 -2.37
C ILE A 198 -11.49 7.76 -1.15
N ILE A 199 -11.11 7.28 0.04
CA ILE A 199 -11.06 8.11 1.25
C ILE A 199 -10.09 9.28 1.06
N VAL A 200 -8.91 9.03 0.49
CA VAL A 200 -7.91 10.09 0.25
C VAL A 200 -8.37 11.07 -0.82
N ALA A 201 -8.88 10.55 -1.95
CA ALA A 201 -9.36 11.36 -3.05
C ALA A 201 -10.56 12.25 -2.64
N SER A 202 -11.48 11.72 -1.84
CA SER A 202 -12.64 12.47 -1.32
C SER A 202 -12.21 13.54 -0.31
N ALA A 203 -11.27 13.25 0.58
CA ALA A 203 -10.71 14.24 1.50
C ALA A 203 -10.08 15.43 0.75
N TYR A 204 -9.33 15.15 -0.32
CA TYR A 204 -8.79 16.19 -1.20
C TYR A 204 -9.88 17.00 -1.91
N GLN A 205 -10.86 16.33 -2.52
CA GLN A 205 -11.91 17.01 -3.28
C GLN A 205 -12.79 17.90 -2.39
N THR A 206 -13.04 17.47 -1.15
CA THR A 206 -13.81 18.23 -0.16
C THR A 206 -13.08 19.50 0.28
N ARG A 207 -11.76 19.44 0.49
CA ARG A 207 -10.93 20.61 0.74
C ARG A 207 -10.91 21.57 -0.45
N ARG A 208 -10.68 21.05 -1.67
CA ARG A 208 -10.60 21.86 -2.90
C ARG A 208 -11.89 22.66 -3.16
N LYS A 209 -13.06 22.08 -2.85
CA LYS A 209 -14.36 22.74 -3.01
C LYS A 209 -14.74 23.69 -1.87
N GLY A 210 -13.89 23.86 -0.85
CA GLY A 210 -14.18 24.70 0.31
C GLY A 210 -15.34 24.21 1.19
N ILE A 211 -15.81 22.96 0.98
CA ILE A 211 -16.94 22.37 1.70
C ILE A 211 -16.55 22.08 3.17
N TRP A 212 -15.25 21.92 3.42
CA TRP A 212 -14.65 21.88 4.76
C TRP A 212 -13.87 23.16 5.04
N ALA A 213 -14.56 24.30 5.03
CA ALA A 213 -14.17 25.46 5.82
C ALA A 213 -14.83 25.34 7.21
N GLY A 214 -14.34 24.41 8.01
CA GLY A 214 -14.62 24.43 9.45
C GLY A 214 -13.73 25.49 10.13
N PRO A 215 -14.21 26.13 11.22
CA PRO A 215 -13.50 27.20 11.92
C PRO A 215 -12.10 26.80 12.43
#